data_AF-A0A511V3V5-F1
#
_entry.id   AF-A0A511V3V5-F1
#
_cell.length_a   1.000
_cell.length_b   1.000
_cell.length_c   1.000
_cell.angle_alpha   90.00
_cell.angle_beta   90.00
_cell.angle_gamma   90.00
#
_symmetry.space_group_name_H-M   'P 1'
#
loop_
_entity.id
_entity.type
_entity.pdbx_description
1 polymer ?
#
loop_
_entity_poly.entity_id
_entity_poly.type
_entity_poly.pdbx_seq_one_letter_code
_entity_poly.pdbx_strand_id
1 'polypeptide(L)'
;MKIKKEINKIELPKNLHEKSQAGVLKAKSEMTKPRRKWPLIAIPTIVVALTLFLLTIIDSNGGMRDIDIADEEISSSIAILRIGNTDYVYDSNLNSTHYTVGDKIGEVKTKLQEDALPEEDFSSNFLEAGTSIYHVVEDKNIILAKGKGENEYKVFTKSSKGNFNEN
;
A
#
# COMPACT_ATOMS: atom_id res chain seq x y z
N MET A 1 99.63 -15.08 3.66
CA MET A 1 98.55 -15.37 4.63
C MET A 1 97.33 -14.56 4.22
N LYS A 2 96.26 -15.21 3.77
CA LYS A 2 95.05 -14.59 3.17
C LYS A 2 93.88 -14.76 4.13
N ILE A 3 93.16 -13.68 4.48
CA ILE A 3 91.76 -13.77 4.94
C ILE A 3 91.01 -12.56 4.38
N LYS A 4 90.29 -12.75 3.26
CA LYS A 4 89.25 -11.83 2.79
C LYS A 4 87.94 -12.28 3.46
N LYS A 5 87.30 -11.36 4.17
CA LYS A 5 86.04 -11.58 4.88
C LYS A 5 84.90 -11.16 3.94
N GLU A 6 84.21 -12.12 3.35
CA GLU A 6 83.01 -11.87 2.55
C GLU A 6 81.83 -11.53 3.48
N ILE A 7 81.23 -10.36 3.28
CA ILE A 7 80.04 -9.93 4.01
C ILE A 7 78.84 -10.38 3.17
N ASN A 8 78.18 -11.46 3.60
CA ASN A 8 76.93 -11.89 3.00
C ASN A 8 75.85 -10.81 3.22
N LYS A 9 75.34 -10.29 2.10
CA LYS A 9 74.23 -9.34 2.03
C LYS A 9 72.96 -10.05 2.50
N ILE A 10 72.50 -9.74 3.70
CA ILE A 10 71.23 -10.28 4.22
C ILE A 10 70.09 -9.54 3.49
N GLU A 11 69.43 -10.23 2.57
CA GLU A 11 68.25 -9.70 1.90
C GLU A 11 67.07 -9.70 2.87
N LEU A 12 66.65 -8.50 3.28
CA LEU A 12 65.46 -8.31 4.08
C LEU A 12 64.22 -8.68 3.23
N PRO A 13 63.37 -9.62 3.67
CA PRO A 13 62.19 -10.00 2.91
C PRO A 13 61.24 -8.80 2.81
N LYS A 14 60.82 -8.48 1.57
CA LYS A 14 60.02 -7.31 1.18
C LYS A 14 58.62 -7.22 1.83
N ASN A 15 58.21 -8.23 2.61
CA ASN A 15 56.90 -8.36 3.26
C ASN A 15 56.91 -8.11 4.77
N LEU A 16 57.93 -7.42 5.30
CA LEU A 16 57.98 -7.10 6.74
C LEU A 16 56.87 -6.12 7.18
N HIS A 17 56.47 -5.21 6.28
CA HIS A 17 55.49 -4.16 6.57
C HIS A 17 54.05 -4.70 6.66
N GLU A 18 53.72 -5.72 5.88
CA GLU A 18 52.39 -6.32 5.85
C GLU A 18 52.09 -7.14 7.12
N LYS A 19 53.10 -7.88 7.61
CA LYS A 19 52.98 -8.69 8.82
C LYS A 19 52.84 -7.85 10.10
N SER A 20 53.48 -6.68 10.16
CA SER A 20 53.34 -5.78 11.31
C SER A 20 51.96 -5.11 11.35
N GLN A 21 51.40 -4.73 10.19
CA GLN A 21 50.06 -4.14 10.11
C GLN A 21 48.95 -5.14 10.47
N ALA A 22 49.08 -6.40 10.05
CA ALA A 22 48.10 -7.44 10.38
C ALA A 22 47.93 -7.65 11.89
N GLY A 23 49.03 -7.58 12.66
CA GLY A 23 48.98 -7.68 14.13
C GLY A 23 48.26 -6.50 14.79
N VAL A 24 48.50 -5.28 14.30
CA VAL A 24 47.86 -4.06 14.82
C VAL A 24 46.37 -4.03 14.51
N LEU A 25 45.97 -4.45 13.30
CA LEU A 25 44.55 -4.55 12.92
C LEU A 25 43.82 -5.60 13.76
N LYS A 26 44.45 -6.75 14.03
CA LYS A 26 43.89 -7.78 14.90
C LYS A 26 43.68 -7.26 16.33
N ALA A 27 44.69 -6.61 16.92
CA ALA A 27 44.59 -6.04 18.26
C ALA A 27 43.51 -4.95 18.36
N LYS A 28 43.34 -4.11 17.32
CA LYS A 28 42.25 -3.12 17.26
C LYS A 28 40.88 -3.78 17.14
N SER A 29 40.74 -4.85 16.35
CA SER A 29 39.47 -5.57 16.20
C SER A 29 39.06 -6.31 17.49
N GLU A 30 40.02 -6.69 18.32
CA GLU A 30 39.77 -7.32 19.63
C GLU A 30 39.45 -6.30 20.74
N MET A 31 39.89 -5.04 20.61
CA MET A 31 39.67 -3.99 21.62
C MET A 31 38.33 -3.24 21.53
N THR A 32 37.61 -3.26 20.40
CA THR A 32 36.32 -2.54 20.24
C THR A 32 35.12 -3.43 20.50
N LYS A 33 34.91 -3.84 21.75
CA LYS A 33 33.56 -4.18 22.23
C LYS A 33 33.30 -3.57 23.61
N PRO A 34 32.82 -2.32 23.70
CA PRO A 34 32.14 -1.90 24.91
C PRO A 34 30.84 -2.71 25.01
N ARG A 35 30.80 -3.68 25.94
CA ARG A 35 29.60 -4.44 26.31
C ARG A 35 28.61 -3.52 27.04
N ARG A 36 28.01 -2.57 26.32
CA ARG A 36 26.93 -1.74 26.87
C ARG A 36 25.62 -2.47 26.62
N LYS A 37 25.16 -3.22 27.64
CA LYS A 37 23.86 -3.89 27.65
C LYS A 37 22.74 -2.83 27.65
N TRP A 38 22.19 -2.51 26.47
CA TRP A 38 21.04 -1.61 26.31
C TRP A 38 19.80 -2.20 25.61
N PRO A 39 19.49 -3.52 25.62
CA PRO A 39 18.32 -3.98 24.84
C PRO A 39 17.00 -4.06 25.62
N LEU A 40 16.87 -3.50 26.83
CA LEU A 40 15.67 -3.75 27.66
C LEU A 40 14.78 -2.54 27.98
N ILE A 41 15.21 -1.30 27.70
CA ILE A 41 14.40 -0.10 28.01
C ILE A 41 13.90 0.62 26.74
N ALA A 42 14.50 0.39 25.57
CA ALA A 42 14.13 1.06 24.32
C ALA A 42 12.96 0.39 23.55
N ILE A 43 12.62 -0.86 23.86
CA ILE A 43 11.56 -1.60 23.16
C ILE A 43 10.14 -1.15 23.56
N PRO A 44 9.79 -0.97 24.85
CA PRO A 44 8.41 -0.61 25.20
C PRO A 44 8.02 0.80 24.76
N THR A 45 8.98 1.74 24.67
CA THR A 45 8.68 3.12 24.24
C THR A 45 8.38 3.25 22.75
N ILE A 46 9.03 2.45 21.89
CA ILE A 46 8.78 2.46 20.44
C ILE A 46 7.39 1.88 20.13
N VAL A 47 6.96 0.82 20.83
CA VAL A 47 5.64 0.21 20.62
C VAL A 47 4.51 1.17 21.00
N VAL A 48 4.62 1.88 22.13
CA VAL A 48 3.61 2.86 22.57
C VAL A 48 3.51 4.05 21.60
N ALA A 49 4.65 4.55 21.12
CA ALA A 49 4.67 5.66 20.15
C ALA A 49 4.05 5.27 18.80
N LEU A 50 4.26 4.04 18.33
CA LEU A 50 3.68 3.54 17.09
C LEU A 50 2.15 3.36 17.20
N THR A 51 1.65 2.93 18.36
CA THR A 51 0.19 2.81 18.60
C THR A 51 -0.52 4.16 18.68
N LEU A 52 0.11 5.18 19.27
CA LEU A 52 -0.45 6.54 19.34
C LEU A 52 -0.48 7.23 17.97
N PHE A 53 0.52 6.98 17.12
CA PHE A 53 0.58 7.53 15.77
C PHE A 53 -0.49 6.94 14.82
N LEU A 54 -0.85 5.66 15.00
CA LEU A 54 -1.92 5.03 14.23
C LEU A 54 -3.33 5.49 14.65
N LEU A 55 -3.52 5.91 15.91
CA LEU A 55 -4.80 6.44 16.39
C LEU A 55 -5.11 7.86 15.86
N THR A 56 -4.08 8.67 15.56
CA THR A 56 -4.29 10.02 15.02
C THR A 56 -4.68 10.06 13.54
N ILE A 57 -4.62 8.95 12.81
CA ILE A 57 -5.03 8.88 11.39
C ILE A 57 -6.54 8.54 11.27
N ILE A 58 -7.18 8.08 12.33
CA ILE A 58 -8.58 7.59 12.28
C ILE A 58 -9.61 8.73 12.47
N ASP A 59 -9.24 9.88 13.02
CA ASP A 59 -10.16 11.03 13.18
C ASP A 59 -10.11 12.02 12.00
N SER A 60 -10.37 11.53 10.79
CA SER A 60 -10.78 12.38 9.66
C SER A 60 -12.00 11.83 8.95
N ASN A 61 -13.04 11.52 9.71
CA ASN A 61 -14.44 11.55 9.25
C ASN A 61 -15.29 12.19 10.34
N GLY A 62 -15.83 13.37 10.09
CA GLY A 62 -16.73 14.03 11.04
C GLY A 62 -16.78 15.55 10.99
N GLY A 63 -16.36 16.18 9.89
CA GLY A 63 -16.66 17.59 9.62
C GLY A 63 -18.05 17.73 8.99
N MET A 64 -19.10 17.53 9.78
CA MET A 64 -20.47 17.86 9.42
C MET A 64 -20.55 19.37 9.19
N ARG A 65 -20.60 19.79 7.93
CA ARG A 65 -21.08 21.11 7.55
C ARG A 65 -22.58 20.91 7.31
N ASP A 66 -23.39 21.42 8.22
CA ASP A 66 -24.80 21.66 7.93
C ASP A 66 -24.84 22.57 6.69
N ILE A 67 -25.19 22.00 5.56
CA ILE A 67 -25.60 22.77 4.40
C ILE A 67 -27.07 22.44 4.21
N ASP A 68 -27.91 23.39 4.59
CA ASP A 68 -29.27 23.50 4.07
C ASP A 68 -29.15 23.56 2.54
N ILE A 69 -29.39 22.44 1.86
CA ILE A 69 -29.46 22.37 0.41
C ILE A 69 -30.80 21.77 0.04
N ALA A 70 -31.64 22.66 -0.47
CA ALA A 70 -32.80 22.33 -1.28
C ALA A 70 -32.41 21.31 -2.36
N ASP A 71 -33.19 20.23 -2.44
CA ASP A 71 -33.28 19.25 -3.55
C ASP A 71 -32.04 19.24 -4.46
N GLU A 72 -30.98 18.60 -3.97
CA GLU A 72 -29.68 18.56 -4.61
C GLU A 72 -29.81 17.72 -5.89
N GLU A 73 -29.93 18.40 -7.04
CA GLU A 73 -29.77 17.81 -8.38
C GLU A 73 -28.62 16.79 -8.31
N ILE A 74 -28.94 15.50 -8.48
CA ILE A 74 -27.93 14.46 -8.65
C ILE A 74 -27.15 14.87 -9.89
N SER A 75 -26.01 15.54 -9.70
CA SER A 75 -25.23 16.04 -10.82
C SER A 75 -24.99 14.87 -11.78
N SER A 76 -25.40 15.07 -13.02
CA SER A 76 -25.58 14.09 -14.10
C SER A 76 -24.27 13.50 -14.62
N SER A 77 -23.33 13.19 -13.73
CA SER A 77 -21.96 12.77 -14.04
C SER A 77 -21.41 11.71 -13.08
N ILE A 78 -22.21 11.22 -12.13
CA ILE A 78 -21.78 10.17 -11.21
C ILE A 78 -21.91 8.81 -11.91
N ALA A 79 -20.81 8.07 -11.97
CA ALA A 79 -20.79 6.71 -12.49
C ALA A 79 -21.28 5.72 -11.43
N ILE A 80 -22.39 5.04 -11.72
CA ILE A 80 -23.17 4.21 -10.80
C ILE A 80 -23.29 2.78 -11.36
N LEU A 81 -23.19 1.80 -10.46
CA LEU A 81 -23.51 0.39 -10.68
C LEU A 81 -24.49 -0.05 -9.60
N ARG A 82 -25.61 -0.65 -9.99
CA ARG A 82 -26.58 -1.23 -9.07
C ARG A 82 -26.38 -2.73 -8.89
N ILE A 83 -26.38 -3.18 -7.65
CA ILE A 83 -26.40 -4.60 -7.28
C ILE A 83 -27.45 -4.81 -6.20
N GLY A 84 -28.49 -5.59 -6.52
CA GLY A 84 -29.70 -5.69 -5.72
C GLY A 84 -30.33 -4.31 -5.49
N ASN A 85 -30.56 -3.97 -4.22
CA ASN A 85 -31.08 -2.68 -3.79
C ASN A 85 -29.98 -1.74 -3.28
N THR A 86 -28.76 -1.88 -3.78
CA THR A 86 -27.60 -1.08 -3.34
C THR A 86 -26.89 -0.48 -4.54
N ASP A 87 -26.67 0.83 -4.46
CA ASP A 87 -25.88 1.56 -5.44
C ASP A 87 -24.43 1.65 -5.02
N TYR A 88 -23.57 1.43 -6.00
CA TYR A 88 -22.13 1.56 -5.89
C TYR A 88 -21.66 2.65 -6.84
N VAL A 89 -20.83 3.55 -6.33
CA VAL A 89 -20.33 4.72 -7.06
C VAL A 89 -18.86 4.50 -7.40
N TYR A 90 -18.48 4.83 -8.63
CA TYR A 90 -17.10 4.79 -9.06
C TYR A 90 -16.27 5.80 -8.25
N ASP A 91 -15.17 5.33 -7.65
CA ASP A 91 -14.25 6.18 -6.90
C ASP A 91 -12.90 6.24 -7.62
N SER A 92 -12.65 7.38 -8.29
CA SER A 92 -11.39 7.62 -9.00
C SER A 92 -10.19 7.86 -8.09
N ASN A 93 -10.40 8.11 -6.80
CA ASN A 93 -9.32 8.36 -5.84
C ASN A 93 -8.74 7.06 -5.28
N LEU A 94 -9.49 5.95 -5.40
CA LEU A 94 -9.06 4.65 -4.94
C LEU A 94 -8.27 3.91 -6.02
N ASN A 95 -7.15 3.34 -5.61
CA ASN A 95 -6.32 2.51 -6.47
C ASN A 95 -6.70 1.04 -6.29
N SER A 96 -7.03 0.36 -7.38
CA SER A 96 -7.40 -1.07 -7.36
C SER A 96 -6.26 -1.98 -6.90
N THR A 97 -4.99 -1.57 -6.98
CA THR A 97 -3.85 -2.37 -6.51
C THR A 97 -3.80 -2.55 -4.99
N HIS A 98 -4.59 -1.80 -4.23
CA HIS A 98 -4.70 -1.95 -2.77
C HIS A 98 -5.67 -3.05 -2.35
N TYR A 99 -6.39 -3.66 -3.29
CA TYR A 99 -7.43 -4.63 -3.01
C TYR A 99 -7.12 -5.97 -3.65
N THR A 100 -7.46 -7.04 -2.93
CA THR A 100 -7.36 -8.40 -3.45
C THR A 100 -8.68 -8.78 -4.10
N VAL A 101 -8.63 -9.19 -5.37
CA VAL A 101 -9.80 -9.68 -6.10
C VAL A 101 -10.32 -10.95 -5.42
N GLY A 102 -11.58 -10.93 -5.00
CA GLY A 102 -12.28 -12.06 -4.41
C GLY A 102 -13.22 -12.75 -5.41
N ASP A 103 -14.33 -13.26 -4.90
CA ASP A 103 -15.31 -13.99 -5.69
C ASP A 103 -16.00 -13.10 -6.73
N LYS A 104 -16.23 -13.68 -7.92
CA LYS A 104 -17.08 -13.06 -8.93
C LYS A 104 -18.53 -13.10 -8.46
N ILE A 105 -19.19 -11.95 -8.43
CA ILE A 105 -20.58 -11.83 -7.99
C ILE A 105 -21.57 -11.66 -9.12
N GLY A 106 -21.11 -11.25 -10.29
CA GLY A 106 -21.97 -11.16 -11.46
C GLY A 106 -21.32 -10.48 -12.64
N GLU A 107 -22.16 -10.10 -13.58
CA GLU A 107 -21.80 -9.34 -14.76
C GLU A 107 -22.84 -8.26 -14.99
N VAL A 108 -22.41 -7.11 -15.50
CA VAL A 108 -23.32 -6.04 -15.91
C VAL A 108 -24.25 -6.57 -16.99
N LYS A 109 -25.56 -6.48 -16.77
CA LYS A 109 -26.58 -6.93 -17.72
C LYS A 109 -26.96 -5.82 -18.69
N THR A 110 -27.12 -4.60 -18.16
CA THR A 110 -27.66 -3.47 -18.91
C THR A 110 -26.75 -2.25 -18.74
N LYS A 111 -26.26 -1.72 -19.87
CA LYS A 111 -25.61 -0.41 -19.95
C LYS A 111 -26.67 0.65 -20.23
N LEU A 112 -26.70 1.68 -19.39
CA LEU A 112 -27.59 2.83 -19.51
C LEU A 112 -26.85 4.04 -20.10
N GLN A 113 -27.60 5.09 -20.43
CA GLN A 113 -27.05 6.40 -20.75
C GLN A 113 -26.36 7.00 -19.52
N GLU A 114 -25.37 7.87 -19.72
CA GLU A 114 -24.48 8.36 -18.64
C GLU A 114 -25.23 9.10 -17.52
N ASP A 115 -26.32 9.77 -17.85
CA ASP A 115 -27.17 10.55 -16.93
C ASP A 115 -28.34 9.74 -16.34
N ALA A 116 -28.58 8.52 -16.84
CA ALA A 116 -29.67 7.68 -16.36
C ALA A 116 -29.30 6.98 -15.03
N LEU A 117 -30.25 6.92 -14.11
CA LEU A 117 -30.09 6.17 -12.87
C LEU A 117 -30.34 4.67 -13.11
N PRO A 118 -29.42 3.78 -12.69
CA PRO A 118 -29.68 2.35 -12.62
C PRO A 118 -30.95 2.05 -11.83
N GLU A 119 -31.85 1.24 -12.38
CA GLU A 119 -33.06 0.76 -11.67
C GLU A 119 -32.97 -0.73 -11.36
N GLU A 120 -32.39 -1.49 -12.28
CA GLU A 120 -32.35 -2.95 -12.26
C GLU A 120 -31.05 -3.49 -11.65
N ASP A 121 -31.10 -4.72 -11.16
CA ASP A 121 -29.94 -5.45 -10.64
C ASP A 121 -28.89 -5.73 -11.75
N PHE A 122 -27.64 -5.38 -11.46
CA PHE A 122 -26.50 -5.36 -12.39
C PHE A 122 -26.68 -4.42 -13.60
N SER A 123 -27.35 -3.28 -13.41
CA SER A 123 -27.37 -2.18 -14.39
C SER A 123 -26.38 -1.07 -14.04
N SER A 124 -25.83 -0.40 -15.05
CA SER A 124 -24.86 0.68 -14.87
C SER A 124 -24.96 1.74 -15.95
N ASN A 125 -24.84 3.02 -15.57
CA ASN A 125 -24.72 4.14 -16.51
C ASN A 125 -23.29 4.33 -17.03
N PHE A 126 -22.33 3.55 -16.52
CA PHE A 126 -20.91 3.72 -16.81
C PHE A 126 -20.27 2.48 -17.41
N LEU A 127 -20.53 1.29 -16.86
CA LEU A 127 -19.91 0.03 -17.28
C LEU A 127 -20.64 -0.63 -18.46
N GLU A 128 -19.88 -1.18 -19.40
CA GLU A 128 -20.42 -1.94 -20.53
C GLU A 128 -21.08 -3.24 -20.08
N ALA A 129 -22.10 -3.69 -20.82
CA ALA A 129 -22.71 -5.00 -20.61
C ALA A 129 -21.68 -6.13 -20.77
N GLY A 130 -21.79 -7.17 -19.93
CA GLY A 130 -20.82 -8.27 -19.81
C GLY A 130 -19.62 -7.97 -18.90
N THR A 131 -19.48 -6.74 -18.39
CA THR A 131 -18.39 -6.40 -17.47
C THR A 131 -18.51 -7.24 -16.19
N SER A 132 -17.50 -8.04 -15.89
CA SER A 132 -17.48 -8.88 -14.69
C SER A 132 -17.24 -8.05 -13.42
N ILE A 133 -18.03 -8.34 -12.39
CA ILE A 133 -18.00 -7.68 -11.09
C ILE A 133 -17.56 -8.67 -10.01
N TYR A 134 -16.67 -8.23 -9.13
CA TYR A 134 -16.06 -9.03 -8.08
C TYR A 134 -16.18 -8.32 -6.73
N HIS A 135 -16.28 -9.12 -5.66
CA HIS A 135 -15.98 -8.62 -4.33
C HIS A 135 -14.47 -8.41 -4.16
N VAL A 136 -14.11 -7.57 -3.19
CA VAL A 136 -12.77 -7.58 -2.62
C VAL A 136 -12.75 -8.41 -1.35
N VAL A 137 -11.58 -8.92 -0.98
CA VAL A 137 -11.43 -9.75 0.23
C VAL A 137 -11.52 -8.89 1.49
N GLU A 138 -11.09 -7.63 1.41
CA GLU A 138 -10.85 -6.75 2.55
C GLU A 138 -12.13 -6.07 3.08
N ASP A 139 -13.02 -5.64 2.18
CA ASP A 139 -14.21 -4.86 2.52
C ASP A 139 -15.40 -5.20 1.62
N LYS A 140 -16.54 -5.59 2.21
CA LYS A 140 -17.78 -5.91 1.48
C LYS A 140 -18.48 -4.70 0.88
N ASN A 141 -18.13 -3.49 1.31
CA ASN A 141 -18.66 -2.25 0.75
C ASN A 141 -17.90 -1.80 -0.51
N ILE A 142 -16.84 -2.51 -0.88
CA ILE A 142 -16.05 -2.24 -2.06
C ILE A 142 -16.23 -3.39 -3.05
N ILE A 143 -16.35 -3.02 -4.32
CA ILE A 143 -16.40 -3.97 -5.42
C ILE A 143 -15.45 -3.54 -6.54
N LEU A 144 -15.02 -4.51 -7.33
CA LEU A 144 -14.16 -4.29 -8.48
C LEU A 144 -14.91 -4.66 -9.76
N ALA A 145 -14.91 -3.74 -10.72
CA ALA A 145 -15.34 -4.00 -12.08
C ALA A 145 -14.12 -4.26 -12.97
N LYS A 146 -14.16 -5.33 -13.77
CA LYS A 146 -13.07 -5.69 -14.68
C LYS A 146 -12.92 -4.65 -15.80
N GLY A 147 -11.72 -4.09 -15.93
CA GLY A 147 -11.34 -3.22 -17.04
C GLY A 147 -10.99 -3.99 -18.31
N LYS A 148 -10.49 -3.30 -19.33
CA LYS A 148 -10.12 -3.91 -20.61
C LYS A 148 -8.79 -4.66 -20.55
N GLY A 149 -7.88 -4.24 -19.66
CA GLY A 149 -6.60 -4.91 -19.43
C GLY A 149 -6.68 -6.15 -18.52
N GLU A 150 -5.71 -7.06 -18.66
CA GLU A 150 -5.62 -8.30 -17.86
C GLU A 150 -5.60 -8.07 -16.35
N ASN A 151 -5.15 -6.91 -15.88
CA ASN A 151 -5.13 -6.55 -14.44
C ASN A 151 -5.69 -5.14 -14.19
N GLU A 152 -6.50 -4.63 -15.12
CA GLU A 152 -7.16 -3.35 -14.93
C GLU A 152 -8.48 -3.57 -14.18
N TYR A 153 -8.68 -2.84 -13.09
CA TYR A 153 -9.92 -2.87 -12.34
C TYR A 153 -10.31 -1.46 -11.94
N LYS A 154 -11.62 -1.20 -11.98
CA LYS A 154 -12.23 0.03 -11.49
C LYS A 154 -12.85 -0.24 -10.12
N VAL A 155 -12.60 0.66 -9.19
CA VAL A 155 -13.07 0.54 -7.80
C VAL A 155 -14.40 1.26 -7.67
N PHE A 156 -15.38 0.57 -7.11
CA PHE A 156 -16.64 1.18 -6.73
C PHE A 156 -16.88 0.98 -5.24
N THR A 157 -17.43 2.00 -4.59
CA THR A 157 -17.75 2.01 -3.17
C THR A 157 -19.25 2.12 -2.99
N LYS A 158 -19.78 1.47 -1.97
CA LYS A 158 -21.19 1.56 -1.62
C LYS A 158 -21.57 3.02 -1.34
N SER A 159 -22.64 3.49 -1.97
CA SER A 159 -23.15 4.85 -1.78
C SER A 159 -23.55 5.09 -0.33
N SER A 160 -23.13 6.23 0.23
CA SER A 160 -23.55 6.68 1.57
C SER A 160 -25.02 7.13 1.61
N LYS A 161 -25.57 7.57 0.47
CA LYS A 161 -26.99 7.93 0.32
C LYS A 161 -27.90 6.70 0.18
N GLY A 162 -27.34 5.48 0.08
CA GLY A 162 -28.13 4.27 -0.12
C GLY A 162 -28.54 4.09 -1.59
N ASN A 163 -29.82 3.83 -1.83
CA ASN A 163 -30.40 3.69 -3.17
C ASN A 163 -30.83 5.07 -3.69
N PHE A 164 -30.32 5.50 -4.84
CA PHE A 164 -30.63 6.81 -5.45
C PHE A 164 -32.07 6.94 -5.97
N ASN A 165 -32.83 5.83 -6.02
CA ASN A 165 -34.23 5.82 -6.43
C ASN A 165 -35.18 5.71 -5.22
N GLU A 166 -34.67 5.61 -3.99
CA GLU A 166 -35.48 5.65 -2.78
C GLU A 166 -35.49 7.09 -2.23
N ASN A 167 -36.57 7.81 -2.54
CA ASN A 167 -36.94 9.08 -1.88
C ASN A 167 -37.80 8.81 -0.65
#